data_AF-A0A972TZF1-F1
#
_entry.id   AF-A0A972TZF1-F1
#
_cell.length_a   1.000
_cell.length_b   1.000
_cell.length_c   1.000
_cell.angle_alpha   90.00
_cell.angle_beta   90.00
_cell.angle_gamma   90.00
#
_symmetry.space_group_name_H-M   'P 1'
#
loop_
_entity.id
_entity.type
_entity.pdbx_description
1 polymer ?
#
loop_
_entity_poly.entity_id
_entity_poly.type
_entity_poly.pdbx_seq_one_letter_code
_entity_poly.pdbx_strand_id
1 'polypeptide(L)'
;MMDDSLYQYPHILLPPTSTTERFTSPKSGPRQGIKTPLRDRQTHSKALLRQIDELKEAVEQLDRERSAWGIDAQEGICIEFKSDPEFDLKFESLDYSPSGIELLAVKEFEASTYATVFIPECKISYFIKKIEKYSTEETNTGKFKNKDLVESIAEIRKATLESLWTDDRALFPREGESIWWEVWIRAGESMLDFFLIESVRIGLEISTEKIVFPDRTVLLAYGDTAQVSRSVDLLNCIAEVRKAKDTPDIFTRMPPAEQKEWVEEAAGRITPAPVDAVAVCLLDTGINKGHPLIDPHLSENNMHAYHPDWLVTDHHGHGTEMAGLALYGDLLEVMASSAPITLHHRLESVKILPPPPEQNDPKLYGAITKECVARAELSAPHRQRVISTAVTSSSNRGRGQPCSWSAEIDQLCSGAEDDLKRLFIVSAGNTDPQQRHLYPKSNETDGIHDPAQAWNVLSVGANTDKVDIDQNEYPGWQPIAPAGDLSPSSCTSMVWQRKKWPIKPDVVFEGGNSAKVPIRDDADELDSLQLLT
;
A
#
# COMPACT_ATOMS: atom_id res chain seq x y z
N MET A 1 -29.53 16.62 -28.33
CA MET A 1 -30.48 15.65 -28.91
C MET A 1 -29.92 14.27 -28.64
N MET A 2 -30.36 13.68 -27.53
CA MET A 2 -30.23 12.26 -27.21
C MET A 2 -31.59 11.81 -26.69
N ASP A 3 -31.85 10.54 -26.94
CA ASP A 3 -33.13 9.90 -27.23
C ASP A 3 -34.11 9.85 -26.04
N ASP A 4 -35.36 10.24 -26.29
CA ASP A 4 -36.45 10.43 -25.30
C ASP A 4 -37.36 9.19 -25.23
N SER A 5 -36.79 7.99 -25.42
CA SER A 5 -37.55 6.76 -25.68
C SER A 5 -37.83 5.86 -24.45
N LEU A 6 -37.69 6.37 -23.22
CA LEU A 6 -37.92 5.60 -21.98
C LEU A 6 -39.14 6.01 -21.13
N TYR A 7 -40.17 6.61 -21.72
CA TYR A 7 -41.46 6.84 -21.05
C TYR A 7 -42.54 5.85 -21.52
N GLN A 8 -42.39 4.56 -21.18
CA GLN A 8 -43.32 3.52 -21.62
C GLN A 8 -44.55 3.33 -20.70
N TYR A 9 -44.67 4.03 -19.56
CA TYR A 9 -45.83 3.87 -18.66
C TYR A 9 -46.31 5.20 -18.02
N PRO A 10 -47.21 5.95 -18.68
CA PRO A 10 -47.71 7.26 -18.20
C PRO A 10 -48.60 7.23 -16.94
N HIS A 11 -48.81 6.05 -16.34
CA HIS A 11 -49.61 5.85 -15.13
C HIS A 11 -48.80 5.42 -13.90
N ILE A 12 -47.48 5.21 -14.06
CA ILE A 12 -46.57 4.97 -12.95
C ILE A 12 -45.97 6.32 -12.57
N LEU A 13 -46.63 7.03 -11.66
CA LEU A 13 -46.06 8.21 -11.00
C LEU A 13 -45.18 7.71 -9.85
N LEU A 14 -43.86 7.68 -10.08
CA LEU A 14 -42.91 7.48 -8.98
C LEU A 14 -42.95 8.77 -8.12
N PRO A 15 -43.41 8.72 -6.86
CA PRO A 15 -43.22 9.85 -5.97
C PRO A 15 -41.72 10.14 -5.83
N PRO A 16 -41.30 11.40 -5.62
CA PRO A 16 -39.88 11.71 -5.45
C PRO A 16 -39.33 10.95 -4.24
N THR A 17 -38.63 9.85 -4.50
CA THR A 17 -37.99 8.99 -3.49
C THR A 17 -36.53 9.37 -3.25
N SER A 18 -36.02 10.39 -3.95
CA SER A 18 -34.67 10.92 -3.74
C SER A 18 -34.72 12.27 -3.03
N THR A 19 -34.02 12.34 -1.91
CA THR A 19 -33.61 13.60 -1.28
C THR A 19 -32.16 13.87 -1.65
N THR A 20 -31.91 15.01 -2.30
CA THR A 20 -30.55 15.49 -2.53
C THR A 20 -29.98 15.97 -1.21
N GLU A 21 -29.10 15.19 -0.60
CA GLU A 21 -28.32 15.62 0.55
C GLU A 21 -26.94 16.08 0.10
N ARG A 22 -26.39 17.10 0.78
CA ARG A 22 -25.00 17.49 0.56
C ARG A 22 -24.11 16.41 1.14
N PHE A 23 -23.09 16.00 0.38
CA PHE A 23 -22.05 15.09 0.84
C PHE A 23 -21.56 15.48 2.25
N THR A 24 -21.66 14.54 3.19
CA THR A 24 -21.16 14.68 4.55
C THR A 24 -20.14 13.58 4.80
N SER A 25 -18.88 13.96 5.01
CA SER A 25 -17.79 13.02 5.31
C SER A 25 -18.08 12.21 6.60
N PRO A 26 -17.73 10.92 6.67
CA PRO A 26 -17.94 10.07 7.84
C PRO A 26 -17.19 10.51 9.12
N LYS A 27 -16.40 11.59 9.08
CA LYS A 27 -15.76 12.23 10.25
C LYS A 27 -16.46 13.50 10.74
N SER A 28 -17.78 13.51 10.85
CA SER A 28 -18.49 14.56 11.61
C SER A 28 -18.94 14.05 12.98
N GLY A 29 -17.99 13.59 13.79
CA GLY A 29 -18.06 13.84 15.24
C GLY A 29 -18.00 15.37 15.50
N PRO A 30 -18.28 15.86 16.72
CA PRO A 30 -18.02 17.26 17.03
C PRO A 30 -16.58 17.57 16.60
N ARG A 31 -16.37 18.58 15.74
CA ARG A 31 -15.04 19.01 15.30
C ARG A 31 -14.14 19.12 16.53
N GLN A 32 -13.35 18.09 16.82
CA GLN A 32 -12.25 18.25 17.74
C GLN A 32 -11.37 19.29 17.06
N GLY A 33 -11.11 20.39 17.77
CA GLY A 33 -10.21 21.41 17.26
C GLY A 33 -8.89 20.76 16.92
N ILE A 34 -8.25 21.25 15.85
CA ILE A 34 -6.90 20.81 15.49
C ILE A 34 -6.00 20.85 16.73
N LYS A 35 -5.24 19.77 16.97
CA LYS A 35 -4.34 19.67 18.11
C LYS A 35 -3.09 20.48 17.80
N THR A 36 -3.00 21.70 18.33
CA THR A 36 -1.83 22.57 18.21
C THR A 36 -1.07 22.67 19.54
N PRO A 37 0.27 22.86 19.49
CA PRO A 37 1.07 23.11 20.68
C PRO A 37 0.75 24.49 21.28
N LEU A 38 1.00 24.64 22.57
CA LEU A 38 0.94 25.94 23.24
C LEU A 38 2.12 26.80 22.78
N ARG A 39 1.84 27.93 22.12
CA ARG A 39 2.84 28.86 21.59
C ARG A 39 2.74 30.21 22.28
N ASP A 40 3.87 30.83 22.57
CA ASP A 40 3.91 32.28 22.75
C ASP A 40 3.80 32.96 21.37
N ARG A 41 2.70 33.68 21.17
CA ARG A 41 2.33 34.29 19.89
C ARG A 41 3.46 35.13 19.27
N GLN A 42 4.08 35.99 20.07
CA GLN A 42 5.09 36.93 19.58
C GLN A 42 6.40 36.23 19.23
N THR A 43 6.85 35.34 20.11
CA THR A 43 8.08 34.57 19.91
C THR A 43 7.94 33.63 18.72
N HIS A 44 6.80 32.95 18.59
CA HIS A 44 6.54 32.00 17.50
C HIS A 44 6.44 32.68 16.14
N SER A 45 5.65 33.76 16.02
CA SER A 45 5.58 34.54 14.79
C SER A 45 6.94 35.05 14.34
N LYS A 46 7.75 35.55 15.28
CA LYS A 46 9.10 36.06 14.98
C LYS A 46 10.03 34.95 14.50
N ALA A 47 9.94 33.75 15.08
CA ALA A 47 10.73 32.59 14.65
C ALA A 47 10.38 32.16 13.22
N LEU A 48 9.08 32.03 12.90
CA LEU A 48 8.64 31.65 11.56
C LEU A 48 8.95 32.71 10.50
N LEU A 49 8.79 34.00 10.82
CA LEU A 49 9.18 35.07 9.91
C LEU A 49 10.69 35.06 9.61
N ARG A 50 11.52 34.78 10.62
CA ARG A 50 12.96 34.65 10.42
C ARG A 50 13.30 33.49 9.48
N GLN A 51 12.66 32.33 9.64
CA GLN A 51 12.84 31.20 8.72
C GLN A 51 12.43 31.55 7.29
N ILE A 52 11.33 32.29 7.10
CA ILE A 52 10.92 32.76 5.76
C ILE A 52 11.95 33.74 5.16
N ASP A 53 12.51 34.64 5.96
CA ASP A 53 13.52 35.59 5.48
C ASP A 53 14.83 34.87 5.13
N GLU A 54 15.28 33.90 5.94
CA GLU A 54 16.42 33.02 5.62
C GLU A 54 16.20 32.27 4.29
N LEU A 55 14.97 31.80 4.02
CA LEU A 55 14.64 31.14 2.75
C LEU A 55 14.71 32.08 1.55
N LYS A 56 14.22 33.32 1.68
CA LYS A 56 14.30 34.31 0.59
C LYS A 56 15.75 34.64 0.26
N GLU A 57 16.60 34.86 1.27
CA GLU A 57 18.02 35.16 1.05
C GLU A 57 18.72 34.02 0.29
N ALA A 58 18.43 32.77 0.65
CA ALA A 58 18.96 31.59 -0.03
C ALA A 58 18.49 31.48 -1.50
N VAL A 59 17.23 31.82 -1.78
CA VAL A 59 16.65 31.81 -3.14
C VAL A 59 17.26 32.91 -3.99
N GLU A 60 17.31 34.14 -3.47
CA GLU A 60 17.91 35.28 -4.17
C GLU A 60 19.39 35.04 -4.51
N GLN A 61 20.13 34.35 -3.63
CA GLN A 61 21.51 33.98 -3.90
C GLN A 61 21.61 33.00 -5.08
N LEU A 62 20.75 31.98 -5.13
CA LEU A 62 20.70 31.02 -6.23
C LEU A 62 20.27 31.69 -7.54
N ASP A 63 19.30 32.60 -7.50
CA ASP A 63 18.83 33.32 -8.69
C ASP A 63 19.88 34.27 -9.23
N ARG A 64 20.67 34.92 -8.37
CA ARG A 64 21.82 35.75 -8.78
C ARG A 64 22.91 34.91 -9.47
N GLU A 65 23.19 33.72 -8.94
CA GLU A 65 24.13 32.79 -9.56
C GLU A 65 23.60 32.33 -10.94
N ARG A 66 22.32 31.97 -11.04
CA ARG A 66 21.67 31.51 -12.29
C ARG A 66 21.57 32.58 -13.37
N SER A 67 21.22 33.81 -12.99
CA SER A 67 21.16 34.96 -13.89
C SER A 67 22.51 35.25 -14.55
N ALA A 68 23.62 34.95 -13.88
CA ALA A 68 24.96 35.08 -14.44
C ALA A 68 25.26 34.05 -15.54
N TRP A 69 24.48 32.96 -15.64
CA TRP A 69 24.60 31.90 -16.65
C TRP A 69 23.52 31.97 -17.74
N GLY A 70 22.67 33.00 -17.75
CA GLY A 70 21.66 33.20 -18.79
C GLY A 70 20.51 32.19 -18.76
N ILE A 71 20.21 31.62 -17.60
CA ILE A 71 19.07 30.73 -17.37
C ILE A 71 17.92 31.59 -16.85
N ASP A 72 16.80 31.67 -17.58
CA ASP A 72 15.56 32.28 -17.07
C ASP A 72 15.03 31.40 -15.92
N ALA A 73 15.02 31.96 -14.70
CA ALA A 73 14.51 31.28 -13.52
C ALA A 73 12.99 31.10 -13.66
N GLN A 74 12.48 29.91 -13.32
CA GLN A 74 11.04 29.74 -13.15
C GLN A 74 10.56 30.55 -11.93
N GLU A 75 9.39 31.18 -12.08
CA GLU A 75 8.77 32.09 -11.12
C GLU A 75 8.19 31.36 -9.88
N GLY A 76 9.01 30.69 -9.05
CA GLY A 76 8.54 30.11 -7.77
C GLY A 76 9.50 29.22 -7.00
N ILE A 77 9.07 28.76 -5.83
CA ILE A 77 9.85 27.92 -4.91
C ILE A 77 8.97 26.85 -4.24
N CYS A 78 9.49 25.63 -4.13
CA CYS A 78 8.94 24.60 -3.25
C CYS A 78 9.44 24.78 -1.80
N ILE A 79 8.50 24.86 -0.85
CA ILE A 79 8.75 25.00 0.60
C ILE A 79 8.08 23.86 1.35
N GLU A 80 8.79 23.28 2.31
CA GLU A 80 8.27 22.26 3.22
C GLU A 80 7.90 22.88 4.58
N PHE A 81 6.68 22.63 5.02
CA PHE A 81 6.16 23.00 6.34
C PHE A 81 6.07 21.74 7.20
N LYS A 82 6.51 21.83 8.45
CA LYS A 82 6.53 20.69 9.39
C LYS A 82 5.77 21.02 10.68
N SER A 83 5.03 20.06 11.24
CA SER A 83 4.47 20.13 12.60
C SER A 83 5.39 19.56 13.69
N ASP A 84 5.13 19.93 14.94
CA ASP A 84 5.74 19.25 16.09
C ASP A 84 5.26 17.79 16.18
N PRO A 85 6.09 16.88 16.72
CA PRO A 85 5.67 15.50 16.96
C PRO A 85 4.39 15.42 17.80
N GLU A 86 3.48 14.53 17.42
CA GLU A 86 2.17 14.32 18.01
C GLU A 86 1.18 15.50 17.89
N PHE A 87 1.51 16.53 17.11
CA PHE A 87 0.63 17.65 16.80
C PHE A 87 0.27 17.70 15.31
N ASP A 88 -0.96 18.12 15.03
CA ASP A 88 -1.49 18.17 13.68
C ASP A 88 -0.88 19.35 12.90
N LEU A 89 -0.65 19.18 11.60
CA LEU A 89 -0.39 20.28 10.66
C LEU A 89 -1.68 20.70 9.93
N LYS A 90 -2.02 21.98 9.89
CA LYS A 90 -3.18 22.47 9.12
C LYS A 90 -2.87 22.63 7.64
N PHE A 91 -2.44 21.55 6.99
CA PHE A 91 -1.91 21.58 5.63
C PHE A 91 -2.95 22.00 4.58
N GLU A 92 -4.25 21.82 4.82
CA GLU A 92 -5.30 22.28 3.89
C GLU A 92 -5.37 23.81 3.79
N SER A 93 -4.84 24.52 4.79
CA SER A 93 -4.74 25.99 4.77
C SER A 93 -3.45 26.49 4.12
N LEU A 94 -2.59 25.59 3.65
CA LEU A 94 -1.38 25.88 2.88
C LEU A 94 -1.65 25.90 1.36
N ASP A 95 -2.71 25.24 0.87
CA ASP A 95 -3.13 25.35 -0.53
C ASP A 95 -3.91 26.66 -0.78
N TYR A 96 -3.58 27.37 -1.85
CA TYR A 96 -4.38 28.50 -2.31
C TYR A 96 -4.28 28.66 -3.83
N SER A 97 -4.94 27.74 -4.53
CA SER A 97 -4.95 27.64 -6.01
C SER A 97 -5.32 28.94 -6.74
N PRO A 98 -6.22 29.84 -6.26
CA PRO A 98 -6.47 31.13 -6.91
C PRO A 98 -5.26 32.07 -7.00
N SER A 99 -4.21 31.84 -6.21
CA SER A 99 -2.93 32.55 -6.31
C SER A 99 -1.79 31.70 -6.86
N GLY A 100 -2.09 30.50 -7.38
CA GLY A 100 -1.11 29.54 -7.86
C GLY A 100 -0.28 28.86 -6.77
N ILE A 101 -0.65 29.02 -5.49
CA ILE A 101 -0.04 28.30 -4.37
C ILE A 101 -0.66 26.91 -4.34
N GLU A 102 0.17 25.88 -4.43
CA GLU A 102 -0.28 24.52 -4.66
C GLU A 102 0.36 23.58 -3.63
N LEU A 103 -0.46 22.82 -2.90
CA LEU A 103 0.00 21.74 -2.05
C LEU A 103 0.44 20.57 -2.94
N LEU A 104 1.70 20.17 -2.84
CA LEU A 104 2.32 19.16 -3.68
C LEU A 104 2.29 17.77 -3.05
N ALA A 105 2.83 17.65 -1.84
CA ALA A 105 2.97 16.36 -1.14
C ALA A 105 2.69 16.53 0.35
N VAL A 106 2.07 15.53 0.99
CA VAL A 106 1.87 15.45 2.44
C VAL A 106 2.34 14.09 2.93
N LYS A 107 3.16 14.07 3.97
CA LYS A 107 3.69 12.83 4.57
C LYS A 107 3.70 12.90 6.08
N GLU A 108 3.59 11.75 6.72
CA GLU A 108 3.73 11.60 8.18
C GLU A 108 4.99 10.80 8.49
N PHE A 109 5.83 11.32 9.39
CA PHE A 109 7.08 10.68 9.79
C PHE A 109 7.44 11.06 11.23
N GLU A 110 7.80 10.06 12.05
CA GLU A 110 8.14 10.25 13.49
C GLU A 110 7.09 11.05 14.26
N ALA A 111 5.81 10.77 14.01
CA ALA A 111 4.65 11.48 14.56
C ALA A 111 4.58 12.99 14.18
N SER A 112 5.36 13.47 13.22
CA SER A 112 5.25 14.80 12.62
C SER A 112 4.63 14.71 11.22
N THR A 113 3.85 15.72 10.85
CA THR A 113 3.33 15.89 9.49
C THR A 113 4.20 16.89 8.74
N TYR A 114 4.54 16.57 7.49
CA TYR A 114 5.28 17.43 6.57
C TYR A 114 4.40 17.71 5.35
N ALA A 115 4.35 18.97 4.92
CA ALA A 115 3.60 19.40 3.74
C ALA A 115 4.50 20.23 2.83
N THR A 116 4.68 19.77 1.60
CA THR A 116 5.47 20.46 0.57
C THR A 116 4.54 21.26 -0.33
N VAL A 117 4.85 22.54 -0.53
CA VAL A 117 3.99 23.51 -1.20
C VAL A 117 4.80 24.27 -2.24
N PHE A 118 4.32 24.33 -3.47
CA PHE A 118 4.84 25.26 -4.47
C PHE A 118 4.25 26.65 -4.25
N ILE A 119 5.11 27.65 -4.22
CA ILE A 119 4.73 29.05 -4.03
C ILE A 119 5.28 29.86 -5.20
N PRO A 120 4.42 30.48 -6.03
CA PRO A 120 4.86 31.33 -7.12
C PRO A 120 5.67 32.53 -6.62
N GLU A 121 6.46 33.12 -7.52
CA GLU A 121 7.24 34.32 -7.24
C GLU A 121 6.34 35.45 -6.70
N CYS A 122 6.87 36.21 -5.74
CA CYS A 122 6.14 37.26 -5.01
C CYS A 122 4.94 36.80 -4.15
N LYS A 123 4.51 35.52 -4.21
CA LYS A 123 3.38 35.00 -3.41
C LYS A 123 3.75 34.52 -2.02
N ILE A 124 5.04 34.42 -1.68
CA ILE A 124 5.48 34.15 -0.30
C ILE A 124 4.94 35.18 0.71
N SER A 125 4.68 36.41 0.24
CA SER A 125 4.01 37.47 1.01
C SER A 125 2.63 37.07 1.55
N TYR A 126 1.96 36.09 0.95
CA TYR A 126 0.72 35.50 1.43
C TYR A 126 0.88 34.88 2.82
N PHE A 127 1.93 34.09 3.03
CA PHE A 127 2.21 33.43 4.32
C PHE A 127 2.72 34.43 5.36
N ILE A 128 3.57 35.38 4.94
CA ILE A 128 4.03 36.48 5.81
C ILE A 128 2.83 37.23 6.40
N LYS A 129 1.87 37.66 5.55
CA LYS A 129 0.65 38.34 6.01
C LYS A 129 -0.18 37.48 6.96
N LYS A 130 -0.22 36.16 6.78
CA LYS A 130 -0.95 35.26 7.69
C LYS A 130 -0.28 35.19 9.06
N ILE A 131 1.06 35.11 9.11
CA ILE A 131 1.84 35.09 10.35
C ILE A 131 1.80 36.45 11.07
N GLU A 132 1.87 37.56 10.32
CA GLU A 132 1.74 38.92 10.87
C GLU A 132 0.34 39.13 11.49
N LYS A 133 -0.73 38.75 10.78
CA LYS A 133 -2.09 38.79 11.32
C LYS A 133 -2.26 37.89 12.54
N TYR A 134 -1.61 36.73 12.54
CA TYR A 134 -1.56 35.90 13.74
C TYR A 134 -0.86 36.62 14.88
N SER A 135 0.12 37.49 14.66
CA SER A 135 0.83 38.27 15.70
C SER A 135 0.09 39.52 16.19
N THR A 136 -0.71 40.19 15.34
CA THR A 136 -1.27 41.52 15.65
C THR A 136 -2.79 41.58 15.75
N GLU A 137 -3.54 40.67 15.10
CA GLU A 137 -4.99 40.76 14.98
C GLU A 137 -5.75 39.64 15.72
N GLU A 138 -6.96 39.98 16.18
CA GLU A 138 -7.93 39.04 16.74
C GLU A 138 -9.18 38.98 15.85
N THR A 139 -9.91 37.86 15.92
CA THR A 139 -11.24 37.71 15.33
C THR A 139 -12.27 38.38 16.23
N ASN A 140 -13.47 38.62 15.70
CA ASN A 140 -14.60 39.17 16.45
C ASN A 140 -15.04 38.29 17.66
N THR A 141 -14.51 37.08 17.75
CA THR A 141 -14.74 36.10 18.82
C THR A 141 -13.58 36.03 19.83
N GLY A 142 -12.60 36.94 19.75
CA GLY A 142 -11.45 37.01 20.65
C GLY A 142 -10.38 35.93 20.41
N LYS A 143 -10.42 35.22 19.27
CA LYS A 143 -9.38 34.25 18.88
C LYS A 143 -8.33 34.95 18.02
N PHE A 144 -7.06 34.55 18.10
CA PHE A 144 -6.03 35.08 17.20
C PHE A 144 -6.36 34.71 15.74
N LYS A 145 -6.17 35.64 14.80
CA LYS A 145 -6.38 35.33 13.37
C LYS A 145 -5.37 34.29 12.89
N ASN A 146 -5.79 33.40 12.00
CA ASN A 146 -4.96 32.30 11.47
C ASN A 146 -4.34 31.37 12.52
N LYS A 147 -4.81 31.39 13.78
CA LYS A 147 -4.29 30.63 14.92
C LYS A 147 -3.96 29.18 14.55
N ASP A 148 -4.97 28.45 14.12
CA ASP A 148 -4.86 27.03 13.81
C ASP A 148 -3.75 26.71 12.79
N LEU A 149 -3.55 27.58 11.78
CA LEU A 149 -2.51 27.38 10.79
C LEU A 149 -1.13 27.70 11.39
N VAL A 150 -0.97 28.88 11.97
CA VAL A 150 0.34 29.37 12.39
C VAL A 150 0.86 28.57 13.60
N GLU A 151 0.00 28.16 14.53
CA GLU A 151 0.42 27.34 15.67
C GLU A 151 0.76 25.90 15.28
N SER A 152 0.13 25.38 14.22
CA SER A 152 0.41 24.04 13.69
C SER A 152 1.78 23.91 12.99
N ILE A 153 2.35 25.03 12.54
CA ILE A 153 3.67 25.06 11.89
C ILE A 153 4.76 25.19 12.96
N ALA A 154 5.67 24.22 13.00
CA ALA A 154 6.87 24.24 13.81
C ALA A 154 8.09 24.75 13.03
N GLU A 155 8.22 24.34 11.77
CA GLU A 155 9.39 24.64 10.93
C GLU A 155 8.95 24.87 9.48
N ILE A 156 9.64 25.80 8.80
CA ILE A 156 9.51 26.14 7.39
C ILE A 156 10.92 26.06 6.79
N ARG A 157 11.09 25.22 5.76
CA ARG A 157 12.38 25.04 5.09
C ARG A 157 12.23 24.87 3.59
N LYS A 158 13.33 24.96 2.84
CA LYS A 158 13.33 24.70 1.40
C LYS A 158 13.04 23.22 1.16
N ALA A 159 12.17 22.92 0.19
CA ALA A 159 11.90 21.55 -0.18
C ALA A 159 13.16 20.91 -0.80
N THR A 160 13.38 19.64 -0.46
CA THR A 160 14.40 18.77 -1.07
C THR A 160 13.71 17.72 -1.94
N LEU A 161 14.47 16.89 -2.66
CA LEU A 161 13.88 15.75 -3.35
C LEU A 161 13.13 14.81 -2.38
N GLU A 162 13.69 14.58 -1.19
CA GLU A 162 13.01 13.81 -0.13
C GLU A 162 11.69 14.45 0.30
N SER A 163 11.54 15.78 0.17
CA SER A 163 10.29 16.49 0.47
C SER A 163 9.17 16.17 -0.53
N LEU A 164 9.52 15.73 -1.74
CA LEU A 164 8.59 15.34 -2.80
C LEU A 164 8.40 13.82 -2.88
N TRP A 165 9.14 13.03 -2.09
CA TRP A 165 8.99 11.58 -2.01
C TRP A 165 7.73 11.18 -1.26
N THR A 166 6.82 10.46 -1.92
CA THR A 166 5.54 10.01 -1.34
C THR A 166 5.45 8.49 -1.13
N ASP A 167 6.50 7.76 -1.44
CA ASP A 167 6.61 6.32 -1.16
C ASP A 167 7.16 6.05 0.26
N ASP A 168 7.29 4.78 0.67
CA ASP A 168 7.95 4.43 1.93
C ASP A 168 9.37 5.02 1.97
N ARG A 169 9.75 5.64 3.10
CA ARG A 169 11.08 6.23 3.27
C ARG A 169 12.20 5.20 3.15
N ALA A 170 11.94 3.94 3.50
CA ALA A 170 12.90 2.85 3.35
C ALA A 170 13.24 2.54 1.89
N LEU A 171 12.35 2.91 0.96
CA LEU A 171 12.54 2.74 -0.48
C LEU A 171 13.28 3.92 -1.13
N PHE A 172 13.54 5.01 -0.41
CA PHE A 172 14.28 6.14 -0.95
C PHE A 172 15.71 5.69 -1.30
N PRO A 173 16.17 5.88 -2.54
CA PRO A 173 17.44 5.32 -3.02
C PRO A 173 18.65 5.87 -2.25
N ARG A 174 19.66 5.01 -2.06
CA ARG A 174 20.91 5.41 -1.41
C ARG A 174 21.70 6.37 -2.31
N GLU A 175 22.64 7.10 -1.71
CA GLU A 175 23.49 8.01 -2.47
C GLU A 175 24.27 7.25 -3.58
N GLY A 176 24.12 7.69 -4.82
CA GLY A 176 24.72 7.08 -6.02
C GLY A 176 23.96 5.87 -6.60
N GLU A 177 22.83 5.48 -6.01
CA GLU A 177 21.95 4.45 -6.57
C GLU A 177 21.04 5.06 -7.64
N SER A 178 21.12 4.53 -8.87
CA SER A 178 20.23 4.91 -9.96
C SER A 178 19.00 4.01 -10.00
N ILE A 179 17.82 4.63 -10.00
CA ILE A 179 16.53 3.93 -10.08
C ILE A 179 15.67 4.51 -11.19
N TRP A 180 14.64 3.77 -11.57
CA TRP A 180 13.50 4.35 -12.26
C TRP A 180 12.62 5.09 -11.23
N TRP A 181 12.37 6.37 -11.50
CA TRP A 181 11.53 7.28 -10.75
C TRP A 181 10.19 7.39 -11.46
N GLU A 182 9.09 7.17 -10.75
CA GLU A 182 7.79 7.64 -11.19
C GLU A 182 7.64 9.11 -10.81
N VAL A 183 7.65 10.00 -11.80
CA VAL A 183 7.67 11.45 -11.60
C VAL A 183 6.30 12.03 -11.94
N TRP A 184 5.68 12.64 -10.94
CA TRP A 184 4.41 13.35 -11.07
C TRP A 184 4.68 14.83 -11.27
N ILE A 185 4.49 15.32 -12.48
CA ILE A 185 4.69 16.70 -12.89
C ILE A 185 3.39 17.47 -12.69
N ARG A 186 3.48 18.72 -12.21
CA ARG A 186 2.30 19.60 -12.03
C ARG A 186 1.68 19.98 -13.39
N ALA A 187 0.41 20.37 -13.40
CA ALA A 187 -0.31 20.71 -14.62
C ALA A 187 0.25 21.94 -15.36
N GLY A 188 0.27 21.83 -16.70
CA GLY A 188 0.64 22.88 -17.65
C GLY A 188 1.51 22.32 -18.78
N GLU A 189 1.10 22.46 -20.04
CA GLU A 189 1.86 21.93 -21.19
C GLU A 189 3.31 22.43 -21.21
N SER A 190 3.54 23.70 -20.86
CA SER A 190 4.87 24.29 -20.76
C SER A 190 5.74 23.67 -19.66
N MET A 191 5.15 23.04 -18.65
CA MET A 191 5.87 22.44 -17.53
C MET A 191 6.45 21.06 -17.89
N LEU A 192 5.69 20.26 -18.64
CA LEU A 192 6.19 18.99 -19.16
C LEU A 192 7.35 19.22 -20.13
N ASP A 193 7.20 20.14 -21.09
CA ASP A 193 8.26 20.44 -22.05
C ASP A 193 9.53 20.93 -21.36
N PHE A 194 9.38 21.79 -20.35
CA PHE A 194 10.50 22.23 -19.52
C PHE A 194 11.18 21.08 -18.79
N PHE A 195 10.39 20.21 -18.14
CA PHE A 195 10.91 19.04 -17.44
C PHE A 195 11.72 18.14 -18.38
N LEU A 196 11.24 17.88 -19.59
CA LEU A 196 11.94 17.06 -20.58
C LEU A 196 13.27 17.69 -21.02
N ILE A 197 13.29 19.00 -21.28
CA ILE A 197 14.51 19.72 -21.67
C ILE A 197 15.55 19.68 -20.55
N GLU A 198 15.16 20.00 -19.31
CA GLU A 198 16.09 20.01 -18.18
C GLU A 198 16.55 18.60 -17.81
N SER A 199 15.69 17.59 -17.92
CA SER A 199 16.06 16.18 -17.70
C SER A 199 17.20 15.74 -18.61
N VAL A 200 17.14 16.09 -19.91
CA VAL A 200 18.24 15.81 -20.84
C VAL A 200 19.53 16.54 -20.43
N ARG A 201 19.42 17.78 -19.94
CA ARG A 201 20.57 18.59 -19.53
C ARG A 201 21.31 18.01 -18.32
N ILE A 202 20.59 17.40 -17.37
CA ILE A 202 21.17 16.77 -16.19
C ILE A 202 21.46 15.27 -16.38
N GLY A 203 21.16 14.74 -17.56
CA GLY A 203 21.44 13.35 -17.94
C GLY A 203 20.48 12.33 -17.35
N LEU A 204 19.23 12.70 -17.07
CA LEU A 204 18.17 11.73 -16.79
C LEU A 204 17.72 11.09 -18.10
N GLU A 205 17.53 9.78 -18.08
CA GLU A 205 16.88 9.05 -19.16
C GLU A 205 15.37 9.07 -18.94
N ILE A 206 14.57 9.41 -19.94
CA ILE A 206 13.11 9.57 -19.80
C ILE A 206 12.39 8.52 -20.65
N SER A 207 11.35 7.91 -20.09
CA SER A 207 10.49 6.98 -20.83
C SER A 207 9.74 7.69 -21.96
N THR A 208 9.41 6.95 -23.02
CA THR A 208 8.57 7.46 -24.12
C THR A 208 7.12 7.64 -23.69
N GLU A 209 6.65 6.77 -22.79
CA GLU A 209 5.27 6.74 -22.32
C GLU A 209 5.02 7.79 -21.23
N LYS A 210 3.80 8.36 -21.24
CA LYS A 210 3.32 9.30 -20.22
C LYS A 210 1.82 9.15 -20.01
N ILE A 211 1.38 9.42 -18.78
CA ILE A 211 -0.03 9.46 -18.38
C ILE A 211 -0.41 10.91 -18.09
N VAL A 212 -1.52 11.39 -18.66
CA VAL A 212 -1.97 12.78 -18.48
C VAL A 212 -3.30 12.80 -17.73
N PHE A 213 -3.30 13.37 -16.54
CA PHE A 213 -4.46 13.71 -15.72
C PHE A 213 -4.82 15.21 -15.89
N PRO A 214 -6.02 15.65 -15.47
CA PRO A 214 -6.37 17.08 -15.51
C PRO A 214 -5.38 17.98 -14.75
N ASP A 215 -4.87 17.50 -13.61
CA ASP A 215 -4.02 18.29 -12.71
C ASP A 215 -2.55 17.82 -12.70
N ARG A 216 -2.20 16.70 -13.35
CA ARG A 216 -0.87 16.08 -13.28
C ARG A 216 -0.48 15.41 -14.59
N THR A 217 0.82 15.31 -14.88
CA THR A 217 1.38 14.40 -15.89
C THR A 217 2.37 13.47 -15.22
N VAL A 218 2.27 12.16 -15.47
CA VAL A 218 3.16 11.14 -14.89
C VAL A 218 4.02 10.54 -15.99
N LEU A 219 5.31 10.37 -15.71
CA LEU A 219 6.27 9.69 -16.59
C LEU A 219 7.32 8.96 -15.76
N LEU A 220 8.12 8.10 -16.40
CA LEU A 220 9.26 7.47 -15.77
C LEU A 220 10.56 8.18 -16.16
N ALA A 221 11.44 8.39 -15.18
CA ALA A 221 12.78 8.92 -15.37
C ALA A 221 13.81 7.99 -14.72
N TYR A 222 14.94 7.69 -15.36
CA TYR A 222 16.02 6.90 -14.79
C TYR A 222 17.21 7.78 -14.42
N GLY A 223 17.71 7.63 -13.19
CA GLY A 223 18.87 8.34 -12.69
C GLY A 223 19.05 8.25 -11.17
N ASP A 224 20.06 8.92 -10.64
CA ASP A 224 20.36 8.96 -9.20
C ASP A 224 19.76 10.20 -8.49
N THR A 225 19.77 10.18 -7.15
CA THR A 225 19.27 11.29 -6.32
C THR A 225 19.97 12.61 -6.59
N ALA A 226 21.27 12.58 -6.92
CA ALA A 226 22.07 13.76 -7.17
C ALA A 226 21.71 14.38 -8.53
N GLN A 227 21.36 13.61 -9.54
CA GLN A 227 20.85 14.11 -10.82
C GLN A 227 19.54 14.85 -10.61
N VAL A 228 18.54 14.21 -9.99
CA VAL A 228 17.22 14.82 -9.80
C VAL A 228 17.29 16.06 -8.88
N SER A 229 18.11 16.00 -7.82
CA SER A 229 18.26 17.12 -6.88
C SER A 229 19.14 18.27 -7.39
N ARG A 230 19.86 18.09 -8.50
CA ARG A 230 20.80 19.09 -9.04
C ARG A 230 20.09 20.33 -9.59
N SER A 231 18.82 20.24 -9.96
CA SER A 231 18.05 21.34 -10.53
C SER A 231 16.85 21.69 -9.66
N VAL A 232 16.88 22.87 -9.05
CA VAL A 232 15.72 23.42 -8.32
C VAL A 232 14.54 23.64 -9.26
N ASP A 233 14.80 23.90 -10.55
CA ASP A 233 13.74 24.15 -11.53
C ASP A 233 13.04 22.84 -11.91
N LEU A 234 13.77 21.73 -11.94
CA LEU A 234 13.16 20.39 -11.98
C LEU A 234 12.29 20.14 -10.74
N LEU A 235 12.80 20.42 -9.53
CA LEU A 235 12.02 20.28 -8.29
C LEU A 235 10.77 21.17 -8.25
N ASN A 236 10.79 22.33 -8.91
CA ASN A 236 9.63 23.23 -9.00
C ASN A 236 8.54 22.73 -9.96
N CYS A 237 8.90 21.88 -10.92
CA CYS A 237 7.97 21.23 -11.85
C CYS A 237 7.33 19.98 -11.27
N ILE A 238 8.02 19.32 -10.34
CA ILE A 238 7.61 18.06 -9.74
C ILE A 238 6.62 18.33 -8.60
N ALA A 239 5.48 17.63 -8.64
CA ALA A 239 4.55 17.54 -7.52
C ALA A 239 4.95 16.41 -6.57
N GLU A 240 5.25 15.23 -7.09
CA GLU A 240 5.62 14.05 -6.31
C GLU A 240 6.63 13.18 -7.07
N VAL A 241 7.43 12.41 -6.34
CA VAL A 241 8.25 11.32 -6.87
C VAL A 241 8.02 10.04 -6.07
N ARG A 242 8.09 8.91 -6.76
CA ARG A 242 8.06 7.56 -6.16
C ARG A 242 9.09 6.67 -6.84
N LYS A 243 9.37 5.51 -6.25
CA LYS A 243 10.08 4.45 -6.99
C LYS A 243 9.13 3.97 -8.08
N ALA A 244 9.61 3.88 -9.32
CA ALA A 244 8.84 3.21 -10.36
C ALA A 244 8.61 1.77 -9.92
N LYS A 245 7.36 1.33 -9.91
CA LYS A 245 7.04 -0.04 -9.52
C LYS A 245 7.44 -0.95 -10.67
N ASP A 246 8.36 -1.86 -10.40
CA ASP A 246 8.57 -3.01 -11.29
C ASP A 246 7.28 -3.84 -11.31
N THR A 247 7.06 -4.59 -12.38
CA THR A 247 5.91 -5.48 -12.47
C THR A 247 6.37 -6.93 -12.40
N PRO A 248 5.62 -7.83 -11.73
CA PRO A 248 5.97 -9.24 -11.62
C PRO A 248 6.15 -9.95 -12.97
N ASP A 249 5.44 -9.51 -14.01
CA ASP A 249 5.46 -10.12 -15.33
C ASP A 249 6.84 -10.09 -16.00
N ILE A 250 7.70 -9.13 -15.63
CA ILE A 250 9.09 -9.07 -16.08
C ILE A 250 9.81 -10.37 -15.70
N PHE A 251 9.60 -10.86 -14.48
CA PHE A 251 10.26 -12.07 -13.97
C PHE A 251 9.56 -13.35 -14.43
N THR A 252 8.22 -13.39 -14.43
CA THR A 252 7.48 -14.60 -14.81
C THR A 252 7.68 -14.98 -16.27
N ARG A 253 7.98 -14.00 -17.15
CA ARG A 253 8.20 -14.19 -18.59
C ARG A 253 9.65 -14.50 -18.96
N MET A 254 10.59 -14.35 -18.03
CA MET A 254 11.99 -14.70 -18.28
C MET A 254 12.15 -16.19 -18.63
N PRO A 255 13.10 -16.55 -19.50
CA PRO A 255 13.47 -17.94 -19.69
C PRO A 255 13.91 -18.60 -18.36
N PRO A 256 13.66 -19.90 -18.15
CA PRO A 256 14.01 -20.58 -16.90
C PRO A 256 15.50 -20.49 -16.50
N ALA A 257 16.40 -20.35 -17.48
CA ALA A 257 17.82 -20.15 -17.22
C ALA A 257 18.10 -18.79 -16.55
N GLU A 258 17.44 -17.73 -17.02
CA GLU A 258 17.57 -16.39 -16.44
C GLU A 258 16.89 -16.31 -15.07
N GLN A 259 15.68 -16.86 -14.92
CA GLN A 259 15.02 -16.95 -13.61
C GLN A 259 15.90 -17.64 -12.57
N LYS A 260 16.60 -18.70 -12.98
CA LYS A 260 17.53 -19.41 -12.12
C LYS A 260 18.70 -18.53 -11.68
N GLU A 261 19.27 -17.73 -12.58
CA GLU A 261 20.35 -16.79 -12.24
C GLU A 261 19.89 -15.75 -11.21
N TRP A 262 18.68 -15.19 -11.38
CA TRP A 262 18.08 -14.27 -10.39
C TRP A 262 17.84 -14.94 -9.04
N VAL A 263 17.32 -16.18 -9.03
CA VAL A 263 17.11 -16.95 -7.81
C VAL A 263 18.44 -17.26 -7.10
N GLU A 264 19.49 -17.62 -7.84
CA GLU A 264 20.82 -17.89 -7.26
C GLU A 264 21.47 -16.61 -6.71
N GLU A 265 21.32 -15.48 -7.40
CA GLU A 265 21.76 -14.17 -6.90
C GLU A 265 21.04 -13.81 -5.59
N ALA A 266 19.71 -13.88 -5.59
CA ALA A 266 18.90 -13.57 -4.41
C ALA A 266 19.25 -14.50 -3.25
N ALA A 267 19.41 -15.81 -3.50
CA ALA A 267 19.85 -16.78 -2.51
C ALA A 267 21.22 -16.42 -1.90
N GLY A 268 22.13 -15.87 -2.70
CA GLY A 268 23.45 -15.42 -2.27
C GLY A 268 23.42 -14.23 -1.29
N ARG A 269 22.32 -13.46 -1.26
CA ARG A 269 22.14 -12.31 -0.37
C ARG A 269 21.50 -12.65 0.98
N ILE A 270 21.04 -13.89 1.17
CA ILE A 270 20.26 -14.27 2.34
C ILE A 270 21.15 -14.62 3.54
N THR A 271 20.86 -13.95 4.65
CA THR A 271 21.30 -14.36 5.98
C THR A 271 20.16 -15.13 6.66
N PRO A 272 20.31 -16.44 6.89
CA PRO A 272 19.26 -17.26 7.49
C PRO A 272 19.07 -16.95 8.97
N ALA A 273 17.83 -17.09 9.46
CA ALA A 273 17.52 -16.99 10.88
C ALA A 273 18.24 -18.07 11.71
N PRO A 274 18.34 -17.95 13.05
CA PRO A 274 18.72 -19.06 13.91
C PRO A 274 17.83 -20.30 13.71
N VAL A 275 18.34 -21.50 13.99
CA VAL A 275 17.60 -22.78 13.82
C VAL A 275 16.45 -22.95 14.84
N ASP A 276 16.54 -22.23 15.94
CA ASP A 276 15.60 -22.16 17.06
C ASP A 276 14.72 -20.90 17.02
N ALA A 277 14.82 -20.08 15.96
CA ALA A 277 13.95 -18.94 15.74
C ALA A 277 12.47 -19.37 15.66
N VAL A 278 11.59 -18.38 15.80
CA VAL A 278 10.13 -18.56 15.62
C VAL A 278 9.88 -19.21 14.26
N ALA A 279 8.96 -20.18 14.21
CA ALA A 279 8.53 -20.77 12.95
C ALA A 279 7.16 -20.27 12.50
N VAL A 280 7.02 -20.10 11.19
CA VAL A 280 5.73 -20.04 10.51
C VAL A 280 5.38 -21.47 10.08
N CYS A 281 4.37 -22.05 10.72
CA CYS A 281 3.87 -23.40 10.44
C CYS A 281 2.74 -23.31 9.41
N LEU A 282 3.03 -23.70 8.18
CA LEU A 282 2.10 -23.65 7.05
C LEU A 282 1.29 -24.95 6.96
N LEU A 283 -0.05 -24.83 7.00
CA LEU A 283 -0.98 -25.93 6.75
C LEU A 283 -1.51 -25.84 5.32
N ASP A 284 -0.95 -26.63 4.40
CA ASP A 284 -1.28 -26.50 2.96
C ASP A 284 -1.04 -27.80 2.15
N THR A 285 -0.72 -27.71 0.85
CA THR A 285 -0.49 -28.83 -0.08
C THR A 285 0.86 -29.54 0.08
N GLY A 286 1.71 -29.04 0.99
CA GLY A 286 3.12 -29.42 1.18
C GLY A 286 4.04 -28.31 0.68
N ILE A 287 5.36 -28.46 0.88
CA ILE A 287 6.35 -27.49 0.39
C ILE A 287 7.43 -28.21 -0.41
N ASN A 288 7.83 -27.66 -1.56
CA ASN A 288 9.01 -28.11 -2.26
C ASN A 288 10.28 -27.54 -1.62
N LYS A 289 10.81 -28.23 -0.60
CA LYS A 289 12.03 -27.84 0.12
C LYS A 289 13.22 -27.62 -0.81
N GLY A 290 13.31 -28.33 -1.94
CA GLY A 290 14.45 -28.25 -2.85
C GLY A 290 14.61 -26.90 -3.57
N HIS A 291 13.68 -25.96 -3.40
CA HIS A 291 13.79 -24.62 -3.96
C HIS A 291 14.94 -23.84 -3.28
N PRO A 292 15.85 -23.17 -4.02
CA PRO A 292 17.02 -22.49 -3.43
C PRO A 292 16.68 -21.42 -2.39
N LEU A 293 15.55 -20.73 -2.55
CA LEU A 293 15.08 -19.72 -1.58
C LEU A 293 14.37 -20.34 -0.36
N ILE A 294 14.11 -21.66 -0.33
CA ILE A 294 13.37 -22.31 0.76
C ILE A 294 14.27 -23.29 1.52
N ASP A 295 15.13 -24.03 0.81
CA ASP A 295 15.98 -25.10 1.37
C ASP A 295 16.74 -24.68 2.64
N PRO A 296 17.35 -23.47 2.71
CA PRO A 296 18.10 -23.06 3.89
C PRO A 296 17.20 -22.78 5.12
N HIS A 297 15.87 -22.66 4.93
CA HIS A 297 14.91 -22.15 5.92
C HIS A 297 13.87 -23.17 6.40
N LEU A 298 13.87 -24.36 5.81
CA LEU A 298 12.97 -25.46 6.17
C LEU A 298 13.77 -26.74 6.42
N SER A 299 13.71 -27.28 7.64
CA SER A 299 14.31 -28.59 7.94
C SER A 299 13.39 -29.73 7.50
N GLU A 300 13.94 -30.85 7.04
CA GLU A 300 13.15 -32.05 6.72
C GLU A 300 12.39 -32.58 7.96
N ASN A 301 12.95 -32.41 9.16
CA ASN A 301 12.30 -32.83 10.42
C ASN A 301 11.08 -31.95 10.78
N ASN A 302 10.93 -30.80 10.11
CA ASN A 302 9.84 -29.85 10.28
C ASN A 302 8.77 -29.99 9.19
N MET A 303 8.87 -31.04 8.35
CA MET A 303 7.92 -31.31 7.29
C MET A 303 7.07 -32.52 7.68
N HIS A 304 5.76 -32.34 7.69
CA HIS A 304 4.79 -33.33 8.14
C HIS A 304 3.67 -33.47 7.12
N ALA A 305 2.92 -34.58 7.23
CA ALA A 305 1.66 -34.77 6.53
C ALA A 305 0.62 -35.30 7.51
N TYR A 306 -0.64 -34.93 7.29
CA TYR A 306 -1.77 -35.45 8.05
C TYR A 306 -1.88 -36.97 7.90
N HIS A 307 -1.91 -37.45 6.65
CA HIS A 307 -1.98 -38.87 6.36
C HIS A 307 -0.58 -39.48 6.26
N PRO A 308 -0.30 -40.62 6.93
CA PRO A 308 1.03 -41.23 6.96
C PRO A 308 1.54 -41.69 5.59
N ASP A 309 0.63 -42.01 4.65
CA ASP A 309 1.00 -42.47 3.31
C ASP A 309 1.28 -41.32 2.33
N TRP A 310 1.07 -40.06 2.73
CA TRP A 310 1.35 -38.91 1.86
C TRP A 310 2.82 -38.50 1.94
N LEU A 311 3.37 -38.13 0.78
CA LEU A 311 4.61 -37.37 0.75
C LEU A 311 4.37 -35.96 1.31
N VAL A 312 5.35 -35.46 2.05
CA VAL A 312 5.35 -34.09 2.63
C VAL A 312 5.63 -33.00 1.61
N THR A 313 6.08 -33.38 0.41
CA THR A 313 6.36 -32.45 -0.68
C THR A 313 5.07 -31.90 -1.27
N ASP A 314 5.19 -30.70 -1.83
CA ASP A 314 4.11 -30.06 -2.54
C ASP A 314 3.72 -30.85 -3.79
N HIS A 315 2.42 -30.93 -4.03
CA HIS A 315 1.82 -31.62 -5.18
C HIS A 315 1.02 -30.67 -6.08
N HIS A 316 0.83 -29.41 -5.67
CA HIS A 316 0.04 -28.42 -6.39
C HIS A 316 0.86 -27.17 -6.73
N GLY A 317 1.72 -26.71 -5.81
CA GLY A 317 2.50 -25.47 -5.93
C GLY A 317 2.13 -24.44 -4.87
N HIS A 318 0.87 -24.42 -4.44
CA HIS A 318 0.31 -23.40 -3.55
C HIS A 318 1.02 -23.31 -2.20
N GLY A 319 1.31 -24.45 -1.56
CA GLY A 319 2.07 -24.44 -0.30
C GLY A 319 3.51 -23.93 -0.47
N THR A 320 4.13 -24.14 -1.63
CA THR A 320 5.46 -23.60 -1.96
C THR A 320 5.41 -22.08 -2.19
N GLU A 321 4.38 -21.58 -2.88
CA GLU A 321 4.15 -20.13 -3.07
C GLU A 321 3.91 -19.43 -1.72
N MET A 322 3.10 -20.04 -0.85
CA MET A 322 2.91 -19.56 0.53
C MET A 322 4.22 -19.53 1.33
N ALA A 323 5.12 -20.48 1.09
CA ALA A 323 6.42 -20.52 1.76
C ALA A 323 7.32 -19.36 1.33
N GLY A 324 7.30 -19.02 0.04
CA GLY A 324 7.97 -17.84 -0.51
C GLY A 324 7.45 -16.56 0.13
N LEU A 325 6.13 -16.34 0.09
CA LEU A 325 5.49 -15.17 0.71
C LEU A 325 5.77 -15.07 2.21
N ALA A 326 5.69 -16.19 2.94
CA ALA A 326 5.94 -16.21 4.37
C ALA A 326 7.38 -15.82 4.73
N LEU A 327 8.36 -16.12 3.87
CA LEU A 327 9.77 -15.77 4.09
C LEU A 327 10.10 -14.35 3.63
N TYR A 328 9.55 -13.93 2.49
CA TYR A 328 10.06 -12.79 1.74
C TYR A 328 9.05 -11.68 1.47
N GLY A 329 7.76 -11.89 1.71
CA GLY A 329 6.72 -11.03 1.15
C GLY A 329 6.67 -11.17 -0.37
N ASP A 330 6.29 -10.09 -1.07
CA ASP A 330 6.32 -10.07 -2.55
C ASP A 330 7.77 -10.18 -3.04
N LEU A 331 8.10 -11.29 -3.72
CA LEU A 331 9.46 -11.51 -4.24
C LEU A 331 9.88 -10.44 -5.22
N LEU A 332 8.94 -9.72 -5.83
CA LEU A 332 9.25 -8.60 -6.72
C LEU A 332 10.19 -7.60 -6.03
N GLU A 333 9.93 -7.25 -4.76
CA GLU A 333 10.78 -6.32 -4.00
C GLU A 333 12.19 -6.90 -3.76
N VAL A 334 12.27 -8.21 -3.58
CA VAL A 334 13.52 -8.94 -3.37
C VAL A 334 14.35 -8.99 -4.65
N MET A 335 13.70 -9.22 -5.79
CA MET A 335 14.35 -9.33 -7.10
C MET A 335 14.74 -7.94 -7.64
N ALA A 336 13.95 -6.91 -7.35
CA ALA A 336 14.22 -5.53 -7.72
C ALA A 336 15.31 -4.84 -6.86
N SER A 337 15.93 -5.57 -5.93
CA SER A 337 16.88 -5.01 -4.96
C SER A 337 18.14 -5.87 -4.87
N SER A 338 19.30 -5.22 -4.74
CA SER A 338 20.58 -5.87 -4.42
C SER A 338 20.91 -5.85 -2.92
N ALA A 339 19.99 -5.38 -2.07
CA ALA A 339 20.21 -5.28 -0.64
C ALA A 339 20.35 -6.66 0.03
N PRO A 340 21.15 -6.78 1.11
CA PRO A 340 21.19 -7.99 1.92
C PRO A 340 19.82 -8.33 2.52
N ILE A 341 19.45 -9.62 2.52
CA ILE A 341 18.18 -10.10 3.04
C ILE A 341 18.45 -10.80 4.38
N THR A 342 17.89 -10.29 5.47
CA THR A 342 18.02 -10.94 6.79
C THR A 342 16.69 -11.51 7.22
N LEU A 343 16.62 -12.84 7.37
CA LEU A 343 15.42 -13.51 7.83
C LEU A 343 15.46 -13.68 9.35
N HIS A 344 14.30 -13.51 9.99
CA HIS A 344 14.16 -13.56 11.45
C HIS A 344 13.40 -14.79 11.95
N HIS A 345 12.86 -15.59 11.04
CA HIS A 345 12.02 -16.75 11.32
C HIS A 345 12.37 -17.93 10.38
N ARG A 346 11.80 -19.09 10.68
CA ARG A 346 11.94 -20.34 9.93
C ARG A 346 10.58 -20.85 9.46
N LEU A 347 10.59 -21.88 8.63
CA LEU A 347 9.37 -22.57 8.20
C LEU A 347 9.18 -23.91 8.91
N GLU A 348 7.92 -24.25 9.07
CA GLU A 348 7.43 -25.61 9.29
C GLU A 348 6.30 -25.88 8.29
N SER A 349 6.14 -27.13 7.88
CA SER A 349 5.14 -27.52 6.90
C SER A 349 4.33 -28.68 7.42
N VAL A 350 3.02 -28.60 7.32
CA VAL A 350 2.14 -29.74 7.51
C VAL A 350 1.19 -29.83 6.34
N LYS A 351 1.36 -30.88 5.53
CA LYS A 351 0.46 -31.17 4.42
C LYS A 351 -0.90 -31.61 4.95
N ILE A 352 -1.90 -30.75 4.76
CA ILE A 352 -3.28 -30.96 5.22
C ILE A 352 -4.20 -31.44 4.10
N LEU A 353 -3.85 -31.15 2.84
CA LEU A 353 -4.65 -31.53 1.68
C LEU A 353 -4.15 -32.82 1.02
N PRO A 354 -5.06 -33.76 0.69
CA PRO A 354 -4.72 -34.97 -0.04
C PRO A 354 -4.28 -34.65 -1.48
N PRO A 355 -3.35 -35.44 -2.04
CA PRO A 355 -3.10 -35.41 -3.48
C PRO A 355 -4.35 -35.81 -4.29
N PRO A 356 -4.59 -35.18 -5.46
CA PRO A 356 -5.69 -35.57 -6.33
C PRO A 356 -5.65 -37.06 -6.71
N PRO A 357 -6.80 -37.73 -6.89
CA PRO A 357 -8.16 -37.16 -6.93
C PRO A 357 -8.87 -37.11 -5.55
N GLU A 358 -8.17 -37.44 -4.47
CA GLU A 358 -8.77 -37.50 -3.14
C GLU A 358 -9.14 -36.10 -2.60
N GLN A 359 -10.13 -36.05 -1.70
CA GLN A 359 -10.54 -34.84 -0.99
C GLN A 359 -10.84 -35.19 0.46
N ASN A 360 -10.51 -34.28 1.38
CA ASN A 360 -10.91 -34.43 2.77
C ASN A 360 -12.43 -34.35 2.90
N ASP A 361 -13.02 -35.19 3.75
CA ASP A 361 -14.42 -35.01 4.14
C ASP A 361 -14.56 -33.65 4.85
N PRO A 362 -15.41 -32.73 4.36
CA PRO A 362 -15.60 -31.42 4.95
C PRO A 362 -15.94 -31.44 6.45
N LYS A 363 -16.53 -32.53 6.96
CA LYS A 363 -16.86 -32.68 8.38
C LYS A 363 -15.63 -32.89 9.27
N LEU A 364 -14.50 -33.30 8.70
CA LEU A 364 -13.30 -33.68 9.44
C LEU A 364 -12.25 -32.56 9.55
N TYR A 365 -12.42 -31.42 8.89
CA TYR A 365 -11.39 -30.37 8.87
C TYR A 365 -10.93 -29.90 10.26
N GLY A 366 -11.83 -29.81 11.25
CA GLY A 366 -11.46 -29.52 12.64
C GLY A 366 -10.50 -30.56 13.21
N ALA A 367 -10.88 -31.84 13.16
CA ALA A 367 -10.05 -32.94 13.67
C ALA A 367 -8.72 -33.06 12.92
N ILE A 368 -8.74 -32.89 11.59
CA ILE A 368 -7.55 -32.87 10.74
C ILE A 368 -6.60 -31.73 11.19
N THR A 369 -7.13 -30.52 11.38
CA THR A 369 -6.34 -29.35 11.81
C THR A 369 -5.71 -29.58 13.17
N LYS A 370 -6.48 -30.09 14.14
CA LYS A 370 -5.97 -30.42 15.49
C LYS A 370 -4.80 -31.40 15.42
N GLU A 371 -4.95 -32.46 14.64
CA GLU A 371 -3.91 -33.48 14.45
C GLU A 371 -2.66 -32.90 13.77
N CYS A 372 -2.82 -32.06 12.74
CA CYS A 372 -1.71 -31.39 12.06
C CYS A 372 -0.90 -30.51 13.02
N VAL A 373 -1.58 -29.71 13.84
CA VAL A 373 -0.94 -28.87 14.87
C VAL A 373 -0.20 -29.73 15.88
N ALA A 374 -0.83 -30.78 16.39
CA ALA A 374 -0.22 -31.68 17.36
C ALA A 374 1.06 -32.33 16.81
N ARG A 375 1.13 -32.67 15.51
CA ARG A 375 2.33 -33.23 14.88
C ARG A 375 3.51 -32.27 14.89
N ALA A 376 3.29 -31.01 14.51
CA ALA A 376 4.34 -29.99 14.55
C ALA A 376 4.83 -29.75 15.99
N GLU A 377 3.90 -29.70 16.95
CA GLU A 377 4.20 -29.52 18.37
C GLU A 377 4.99 -30.70 18.96
N LEU A 378 4.60 -31.93 18.64
CA LEU A 378 5.32 -33.13 19.09
C LEU A 378 6.73 -33.22 18.49
N SER A 379 6.91 -32.79 17.24
CA SER A 379 8.22 -32.80 16.56
C SER A 379 9.21 -31.82 17.19
N ALA A 380 8.75 -30.63 17.58
CA ALA A 380 9.59 -29.64 18.25
C ALA A 380 8.85 -28.90 19.40
N PRO A 381 8.71 -29.51 20.59
CA PRO A 381 7.81 -29.04 21.66
C PRO A 381 8.09 -27.64 22.22
N HIS A 382 9.33 -27.15 22.11
CA HIS A 382 9.74 -25.88 22.70
C HIS A 382 9.80 -24.73 21.70
N ARG A 383 9.54 -24.98 20.42
CA ARG A 383 9.62 -23.94 19.40
C ARG A 383 8.37 -23.05 19.46
N GLN A 384 8.59 -21.74 19.42
CA GLN A 384 7.53 -20.75 19.25
C GLN A 384 7.03 -20.76 17.81
N ARG A 385 5.71 -20.70 17.62
CA ARG A 385 5.08 -20.91 16.32
C ARG A 385 3.96 -19.93 16.07
N VAL A 386 3.84 -19.52 14.81
CA VAL A 386 2.63 -18.92 14.23
C VAL A 386 2.09 -19.92 13.22
N ILE A 387 0.83 -20.31 13.35
CA ILE A 387 0.19 -21.25 12.43
C ILE A 387 -0.53 -20.44 11.36
N SER A 388 -0.25 -20.71 10.09
CA SER A 388 -0.89 -20.03 8.96
C SER A 388 -1.53 -21.04 8.02
N THR A 389 -2.74 -20.74 7.57
CA THR A 389 -3.49 -21.57 6.62
C THR A 389 -4.27 -20.68 5.64
N ALA A 390 -4.09 -20.95 4.35
CA ALA A 390 -4.94 -20.40 3.30
C ALA A 390 -5.97 -21.42 2.79
N VAL A 391 -5.93 -22.65 3.29
CA VAL A 391 -6.98 -23.65 3.05
C VAL A 391 -8.26 -23.19 3.72
N THR A 392 -9.28 -22.91 2.91
CA THR A 392 -10.61 -22.49 3.35
C THR A 392 -11.70 -23.23 2.57
N SER A 393 -12.91 -23.28 3.11
CA SER A 393 -14.05 -23.93 2.48
C SER A 393 -15.16 -22.93 2.16
N SER A 394 -15.52 -22.85 0.88
CA SER A 394 -16.65 -22.05 0.39
C SER A 394 -18.01 -22.75 0.56
N SER A 395 -18.01 -24.05 0.88
CA SER A 395 -19.21 -24.90 0.87
C SER A 395 -20.23 -24.58 1.97
N ASN A 396 -19.83 -23.85 3.02
CA ASN A 396 -20.69 -23.58 4.17
C ASN A 396 -20.67 -22.09 4.57
N ARG A 397 -21.30 -21.23 3.75
CA ARG A 397 -21.43 -19.79 4.04
C ARG A 397 -22.50 -19.53 5.11
N GLY A 398 -22.28 -19.99 6.34
CA GLY A 398 -23.18 -19.85 7.50
C GLY A 398 -23.47 -18.41 7.94
N ARG A 399 -23.07 -17.41 7.15
CA ARG A 399 -23.21 -15.96 7.39
C ARG A 399 -22.71 -15.56 8.78
N GLY A 400 -21.53 -16.06 9.14
CA GLY A 400 -20.86 -15.84 10.41
C GLY A 400 -21.17 -16.88 11.49
N GLN A 401 -22.04 -17.87 11.22
CA GLN A 401 -22.25 -18.97 12.17
C GLN A 401 -20.98 -19.81 12.34
N PRO A 402 -20.61 -20.19 13.59
CA PRO A 402 -19.51 -21.10 13.83
C PRO A 402 -19.75 -22.47 13.17
N CYS A 403 -18.71 -23.03 12.58
CA CYS A 403 -18.68 -24.41 12.14
C CYS A 403 -17.81 -25.26 13.09
N SER A 404 -17.82 -26.59 12.93
CA SER A 404 -16.96 -27.47 13.74
C SER A 404 -15.48 -27.14 13.56
N TRP A 405 -15.08 -26.70 12.36
CA TRP A 405 -13.71 -26.34 12.07
C TRP A 405 -13.30 -25.03 12.76
N SER A 406 -14.13 -23.98 12.67
CA SER A 406 -13.86 -22.70 13.35
C SER A 406 -13.88 -22.87 14.88
N ALA A 407 -14.77 -23.72 15.41
CA ALA A 407 -14.84 -24.00 16.84
C ALA A 407 -13.58 -24.74 17.36
N GLU A 408 -13.05 -25.71 16.60
CA GLU A 408 -11.81 -26.39 16.97
C GLU A 408 -10.62 -25.43 16.94
N ILE A 409 -10.55 -24.53 15.95
CA ILE A 409 -9.48 -23.52 15.92
C ILE A 409 -9.65 -22.52 17.08
N ASP A 410 -10.87 -22.08 17.39
CA ASP A 410 -11.13 -21.22 18.56
C ASP A 410 -10.65 -21.87 19.86
N GLN A 411 -10.84 -23.18 19.99
CA GLN A 411 -10.38 -23.98 21.11
C GLN A 411 -8.85 -24.05 21.17
N LEU A 412 -8.18 -24.35 20.04
CA LEU A 412 -6.72 -24.36 19.92
C LEU A 412 -6.09 -23.00 20.25
N CYS A 413 -6.69 -21.89 19.79
CA CYS A 413 -6.22 -20.55 20.08
C CYS A 413 -6.40 -20.18 21.56
N SER A 414 -7.54 -20.54 22.14
CA SER A 414 -7.88 -20.20 23.53
C SER A 414 -7.01 -20.91 24.56
N GLY A 415 -6.48 -22.10 24.23
CA GLY A 415 -5.80 -22.98 25.17
C GLY A 415 -6.73 -23.54 26.26
N ALA A 416 -8.05 -23.56 26.04
CA ALA A 416 -9.01 -23.96 27.07
C ALA A 416 -8.84 -25.43 27.54
N GLU A 417 -8.29 -26.31 26.71
CA GLU A 417 -8.05 -27.72 27.06
C GLU A 417 -6.67 -27.99 27.67
N ASP A 418 -5.64 -27.26 27.24
CA ASP A 418 -4.23 -27.59 27.49
C ASP A 418 -3.38 -26.42 28.02
N ASP A 419 -3.97 -25.24 28.21
CA ASP A 419 -3.34 -23.97 28.58
C ASP A 419 -2.29 -23.47 27.56
N LEU A 420 -2.27 -24.04 26.35
CA LEU A 420 -1.40 -23.62 25.25
C LEU A 420 -2.16 -22.71 24.29
N LYS A 421 -1.81 -21.42 24.29
CA LYS A 421 -2.43 -20.41 23.42
C LYS A 421 -1.68 -20.32 22.10
N ARG A 422 -2.39 -20.57 21.01
CA ARG A 422 -1.82 -20.63 19.65
C ARG A 422 -2.25 -19.42 18.85
N LEU A 423 -1.30 -18.83 18.10
CA LEU A 423 -1.62 -17.77 17.14
C LEU A 423 -1.92 -18.40 15.77
N PHE A 424 -3.14 -18.22 15.31
CA PHE A 424 -3.59 -18.63 13.97
C PHE A 424 -3.81 -17.42 13.07
N ILE A 425 -3.24 -17.50 11.88
CA ILE A 425 -3.47 -16.59 10.76
C ILE A 425 -4.24 -17.37 9.69
N VAL A 426 -5.41 -16.88 9.30
CA VAL A 426 -6.31 -17.61 8.39
C VAL A 426 -6.74 -16.70 7.26
N SER A 427 -6.63 -17.17 6.01
CA SER A 427 -7.18 -16.43 4.87
C SER A 427 -8.69 -16.24 5.02
N ALA A 428 -9.20 -15.04 4.70
CA ALA A 428 -10.63 -14.73 4.67
C ALA A 428 -11.40 -15.53 3.59
N GLY A 429 -10.66 -16.13 2.66
CA GLY A 429 -11.20 -16.79 1.47
C GLY A 429 -11.39 -15.83 0.31
N ASN A 430 -11.50 -16.41 -0.88
CA ASN A 430 -11.59 -15.66 -2.13
C ASN A 430 -13.03 -15.59 -2.66
N THR A 431 -13.40 -14.44 -3.22
CA THR A 431 -14.65 -14.25 -3.97
C THR A 431 -14.69 -15.18 -5.18
N ASP A 432 -15.90 -15.48 -5.66
CA ASP A 432 -16.10 -16.23 -6.91
C ASP A 432 -15.41 -15.51 -8.08
N PRO A 433 -14.39 -16.14 -8.72
CA PRO A 433 -13.66 -15.52 -9.83
C PRO A 433 -14.57 -15.02 -10.95
N GLN A 434 -15.65 -15.76 -11.23
CA GLN A 434 -16.61 -15.42 -12.29
C GLN A 434 -17.45 -14.18 -11.97
N GLN A 435 -17.43 -13.71 -10.72
CA GLN A 435 -18.18 -12.54 -10.27
C GLN A 435 -17.28 -11.35 -9.95
N ARG A 436 -15.96 -11.47 -10.06
CA ARG A 436 -15.03 -10.38 -9.72
C ARG A 436 -15.25 -9.12 -10.56
N HIS A 437 -15.73 -9.25 -11.79
CA HIS A 437 -16.10 -8.12 -12.65
C HIS A 437 -17.25 -7.26 -12.10
N LEU A 438 -18.00 -7.77 -11.11
CA LEU A 438 -19.08 -7.05 -10.42
C LEU A 438 -18.58 -6.21 -9.22
N TYR A 439 -17.26 -6.05 -9.06
CA TYR A 439 -16.65 -5.20 -8.04
C TYR A 439 -17.32 -3.81 -7.95
N PRO A 440 -17.52 -3.26 -6.73
CA PRO A 440 -17.22 -3.84 -5.42
C PRO A 440 -18.34 -4.74 -4.87
N LYS A 441 -19.45 -4.93 -5.60
CA LYS A 441 -20.63 -5.65 -5.08
C LYS A 441 -20.32 -7.11 -4.76
N SER A 442 -19.46 -7.75 -5.56
CA SER A 442 -19.01 -9.11 -5.30
C SER A 442 -18.38 -9.25 -3.91
N ASN A 443 -17.48 -8.33 -3.51
CA ASN A 443 -16.88 -8.34 -2.16
C ASN A 443 -17.90 -8.12 -1.04
N GLU A 444 -18.93 -7.31 -1.30
CA GLU A 444 -20.00 -7.05 -0.34
C GLU A 444 -20.89 -8.26 -0.12
N THR A 445 -21.10 -9.10 -1.14
CA THR A 445 -22.02 -10.25 -1.09
C THR A 445 -21.35 -11.58 -0.82
N ASP A 446 -20.07 -11.74 -1.20
CA ASP A 446 -19.30 -12.95 -0.94
C ASP A 446 -18.73 -12.94 0.47
N GLY A 447 -19.40 -13.72 1.31
CA GLY A 447 -19.08 -13.88 2.71
C GLY A 447 -17.80 -14.69 2.92
N ILE A 448 -17.07 -14.33 3.97
CA ILE A 448 -15.87 -15.04 4.46
C ILE A 448 -16.09 -16.55 4.60
N HIS A 449 -15.05 -17.30 4.25
CA HIS A 449 -15.04 -18.76 4.22
C HIS A 449 -14.69 -19.38 5.56
N ASP A 450 -15.11 -20.63 5.74
CA ASP A 450 -14.69 -21.43 6.89
C ASP A 450 -13.18 -21.74 6.78
N PRO A 451 -12.39 -21.62 7.86
CA PRO A 451 -12.77 -21.36 9.26
C PRO A 451 -12.52 -19.90 9.72
N ALA A 452 -12.35 -18.95 8.79
CA ALA A 452 -11.91 -17.59 9.09
C ALA A 452 -12.94 -16.73 9.85
N GLN A 453 -14.13 -17.25 10.12
CA GLN A 453 -15.09 -16.64 11.05
C GLN A 453 -14.79 -16.89 12.53
N ALA A 454 -13.81 -17.75 12.85
CA ALA A 454 -13.40 -18.02 14.23
C ALA A 454 -13.09 -16.71 14.99
N TRP A 455 -13.44 -16.68 16.28
CA TRP A 455 -13.31 -15.49 17.12
C TRP A 455 -11.86 -15.19 17.50
N ASN A 456 -11.05 -16.24 17.70
CA ASN A 456 -9.71 -16.16 18.26
C ASN A 456 -8.60 -16.29 17.19
N VAL A 457 -8.93 -16.18 15.91
CA VAL A 457 -7.95 -16.16 14.81
C VAL A 457 -7.77 -14.75 14.28
N LEU A 458 -6.60 -14.47 13.69
CA LEU A 458 -6.41 -13.31 12.83
C LEU A 458 -6.79 -13.71 11.39
N SER A 459 -7.94 -13.24 10.94
CA SER A 459 -8.44 -13.44 9.59
C SER A 459 -7.92 -12.35 8.67
N VAL A 460 -7.30 -12.75 7.56
CA VAL A 460 -6.59 -11.85 6.65
C VAL A 460 -7.32 -11.79 5.32
N GLY A 461 -7.75 -10.59 4.92
CA GLY A 461 -8.23 -10.30 3.57
C GLY A 461 -7.13 -9.70 2.69
N ALA A 462 -7.50 -9.32 1.47
CA ALA A 462 -6.59 -8.75 0.48
C ALA A 462 -6.96 -7.30 0.13
N ASN A 463 -6.00 -6.38 0.19
CA ASN A 463 -6.04 -5.09 -0.52
C ASN A 463 -5.14 -5.16 -1.76
N THR A 464 -5.13 -4.10 -2.57
CA THR A 464 -4.21 -4.04 -3.70
C THR A 464 -3.77 -2.64 -4.08
N ASP A 465 -2.48 -2.51 -4.37
CA ASP A 465 -1.79 -1.38 -4.99
C ASP A 465 -1.27 -1.73 -6.39
N LYS A 466 -1.49 -2.97 -6.85
CA LYS A 466 -1.09 -3.45 -8.17
C LYS A 466 -2.18 -3.12 -9.18
N VAL A 467 -1.94 -2.08 -9.96
CA VAL A 467 -2.90 -1.55 -10.95
C VAL A 467 -2.32 -1.41 -12.35
N ASP A 468 -1.02 -1.70 -12.50
CA ASP A 468 -0.28 -1.46 -13.72
C ASP A 468 -0.52 -2.59 -14.73
N ILE A 469 -0.96 -2.19 -15.92
CA ILE A 469 -1.24 -3.08 -17.05
C ILE A 469 -0.57 -2.49 -18.28
N ASP A 470 0.30 -3.26 -18.94
CA ASP A 470 0.87 -2.85 -20.22
C ASP A 470 -0.22 -2.77 -21.29
N GLN A 471 -0.55 -1.55 -21.72
CA GLN A 471 -1.57 -1.28 -22.72
C GLN A 471 -1.12 -1.67 -24.14
N ASN A 472 0.17 -1.89 -24.38
CA ASN A 472 0.65 -2.40 -25.67
C ASN A 472 0.29 -3.88 -25.85
N GLU A 473 0.40 -4.66 -24.77
CA GLU A 473 0.05 -6.08 -24.75
C GLU A 473 -1.44 -6.32 -24.49
N TYR A 474 -2.03 -5.54 -23.59
CA TYR A 474 -3.44 -5.64 -23.20
C TYR A 474 -4.23 -4.35 -23.51
N PRO A 475 -4.40 -3.96 -24.80
CA PRO A 475 -5.08 -2.72 -25.15
C PRO A 475 -6.50 -2.63 -24.59
N GLY A 476 -6.74 -1.58 -23.80
CA GLY A 476 -8.06 -1.26 -23.24
C GLY A 476 -8.43 -2.02 -21.98
N TRP A 477 -7.57 -2.94 -21.51
CA TRP A 477 -7.75 -3.63 -20.24
C TRP A 477 -7.54 -2.66 -19.08
N GLN A 478 -8.29 -2.84 -18.01
CA GLN A 478 -8.24 -1.96 -16.84
C GLN A 478 -8.19 -2.78 -15.56
N PRO A 479 -7.47 -2.34 -14.52
CA PRO A 479 -7.54 -2.98 -13.21
C PRO A 479 -8.97 -2.86 -12.66
N ILE A 480 -9.45 -3.89 -11.96
CA ILE A 480 -10.79 -3.91 -11.39
C ILE A 480 -10.87 -3.04 -10.13
N ALA A 481 -9.93 -3.20 -9.20
CA ALA A 481 -9.84 -2.37 -8.02
C ALA A 481 -8.85 -1.20 -8.26
N PRO A 482 -9.16 0.02 -7.79
CA PRO A 482 -8.18 1.10 -7.68
C PRO A 482 -7.01 0.74 -6.74
N ALA A 483 -5.90 1.46 -6.85
CA ALA A 483 -4.78 1.31 -5.91
C ALA A 483 -5.20 1.77 -4.50
N GLY A 484 -4.76 1.04 -3.48
CA GLY A 484 -5.09 1.24 -2.07
C GLY A 484 -6.44 0.66 -1.63
N ASP A 485 -7.24 0.17 -2.58
CA ASP A 485 -8.59 -0.35 -2.33
C ASP A 485 -8.58 -1.87 -2.01
N LEU A 486 -9.73 -2.41 -1.63
CA LEU A 486 -9.89 -3.84 -1.37
C LEU A 486 -9.68 -4.64 -2.68
N SER A 487 -8.95 -5.74 -2.61
CA SER A 487 -8.74 -6.60 -3.77
C SER A 487 -10.08 -7.21 -4.24
N PRO A 488 -10.31 -7.36 -5.56
CA PRO A 488 -11.50 -8.02 -6.09
C PRO A 488 -11.66 -9.46 -5.57
N SER A 489 -10.56 -10.10 -5.15
CA SER A 489 -10.56 -11.45 -4.60
C SER A 489 -10.98 -11.51 -3.13
N SER A 490 -10.99 -10.40 -2.36
CA SER A 490 -11.17 -10.48 -0.90
C SER A 490 -12.64 -10.65 -0.48
N CYS A 491 -12.95 -11.68 0.32
CA CYS A 491 -14.25 -11.82 0.98
C CYS A 491 -14.42 -10.89 2.20
N THR A 492 -15.67 -10.58 2.57
CA THR A 492 -15.98 -9.71 3.73
C THR A 492 -17.09 -10.27 4.63
N SER A 493 -17.22 -9.74 5.86
CA SER A 493 -18.34 -10.06 6.75
C SER A 493 -19.58 -9.18 6.53
N MET A 494 -19.69 -8.47 5.40
CA MET A 494 -20.74 -7.47 5.17
C MET A 494 -22.17 -8.02 5.25
N VAL A 495 -22.37 -9.25 4.78
CA VAL A 495 -23.67 -9.96 4.82
C VAL A 495 -23.98 -10.65 6.15
N TRP A 496 -23.12 -10.52 7.17
CA TRP A 496 -23.32 -11.16 8.47
C TRP A 496 -24.25 -10.34 9.38
N GLN A 497 -24.88 -11.02 10.34
CA GLN A 497 -25.67 -10.35 11.38
C GLN A 497 -24.73 -9.62 12.35
N ARG A 498 -24.42 -8.34 12.08
CA ARG A 498 -23.45 -7.50 12.82
C ARG A 498 -23.59 -7.49 14.35
N LYS A 499 -24.78 -7.76 14.89
CA LYS A 499 -25.02 -7.82 16.34
C LYS A 499 -24.67 -9.18 16.98
N LYS A 500 -24.47 -10.22 16.18
CA LYS A 500 -24.24 -11.60 16.63
C LYS A 500 -22.83 -12.10 16.32
N TRP A 501 -22.26 -11.69 15.20
CA TRP A 501 -21.02 -12.24 14.67
C TRP A 501 -19.92 -11.18 14.59
N PRO A 502 -18.64 -11.58 14.66
CA PRO A 502 -17.53 -10.65 14.63
C PRO A 502 -17.41 -9.96 13.26
N ILE A 503 -16.77 -8.79 13.26
CA ILE A 503 -16.34 -8.12 12.02
C ILE A 503 -15.09 -8.84 11.52
N LYS A 504 -15.09 -9.23 10.25
CA LYS A 504 -13.97 -9.91 9.59
C LYS A 504 -13.87 -9.42 8.12
N PRO A 505 -12.68 -9.45 7.49
CA PRO A 505 -11.38 -9.83 8.04
C PRO A 505 -10.92 -8.83 9.12
N ASP A 506 -9.95 -9.21 9.94
CA ASP A 506 -9.39 -8.32 10.96
C ASP A 506 -8.41 -7.32 10.36
N VAL A 507 -7.67 -7.76 9.34
CA VAL A 507 -6.64 -7.00 8.62
C VAL A 507 -6.64 -7.36 7.14
N VAL A 508 -6.04 -6.50 6.32
CA VAL A 508 -5.82 -6.73 4.88
C VAL A 508 -4.36 -6.46 4.52
N PHE A 509 -3.84 -7.21 3.55
CA PHE A 509 -2.50 -7.03 2.97
C PHE A 509 -2.55 -7.19 1.45
N GLU A 510 -1.51 -6.75 0.73
CA GLU A 510 -1.47 -6.88 -0.73
C GLU A 510 -1.74 -8.34 -1.11
N GLY A 511 -2.75 -8.57 -1.95
CA GLY A 511 -3.14 -9.90 -2.43
C GLY A 511 -3.39 -9.93 -3.93
N GLY A 512 -2.93 -8.91 -4.65
CA GLY A 512 -3.09 -8.76 -6.08
C GLY A 512 -4.45 -8.20 -6.50
N ASN A 513 -4.58 -7.99 -7.79
CA ASN A 513 -5.75 -7.43 -8.45
C ASN A 513 -6.24 -8.37 -9.56
N SER A 514 -7.32 -8.00 -10.22
CA SER A 514 -7.78 -8.64 -11.44
C SER A 514 -8.02 -7.57 -12.49
N ALA A 515 -7.97 -7.93 -13.77
CA ALA A 515 -8.22 -7.00 -14.86
C ALA A 515 -9.61 -7.22 -15.45
N LYS A 516 -10.29 -6.12 -15.80
CA LYS A 516 -11.54 -6.15 -16.55
C LYS A 516 -11.24 -6.34 -18.03
N VAL A 517 -11.87 -7.35 -18.63
CA VAL A 517 -11.74 -7.63 -20.05
C VAL A 517 -12.57 -6.61 -20.86
N PRO A 518 -12.05 -5.95 -21.92
CA PRO A 518 -12.80 -4.88 -22.60
C PRO A 518 -14.01 -5.38 -23.41
N ILE A 519 -13.92 -6.61 -23.92
CA ILE A 519 -14.87 -7.18 -24.88
C ILE A 519 -15.92 -8.06 -24.18
N ARG A 520 -15.67 -8.43 -22.93
CA ARG A 520 -16.52 -9.32 -22.12
C ARG A 520 -16.70 -8.70 -20.75
N ASP A 521 -17.91 -8.74 -20.20
CA ASP A 521 -18.13 -8.33 -18.81
C ASP A 521 -17.63 -9.46 -17.90
N ASP A 522 -16.31 -9.58 -17.83
CA ASP A 522 -15.58 -10.66 -17.16
C ASP A 522 -14.28 -10.12 -16.55
N ALA A 523 -13.71 -10.91 -15.64
CA ALA A 523 -12.45 -10.63 -14.97
C ALA A 523 -11.41 -11.66 -15.37
N ASP A 524 -10.17 -11.23 -15.51
CA ASP A 524 -9.02 -12.12 -15.72
C ASP A 524 -7.88 -11.79 -14.75
N GLU A 525 -6.98 -12.74 -14.57
CA GLU A 525 -5.76 -12.56 -13.79
C GLU A 525 -4.60 -12.24 -14.74
N LEU A 526 -3.89 -11.15 -14.45
CA LEU A 526 -2.66 -10.78 -15.15
C LEU A 526 -1.49 -10.87 -14.18
N ASP A 527 -0.36 -11.42 -14.62
CA ASP A 527 0.86 -11.54 -13.82
C ASP A 527 1.29 -10.19 -13.24
N SER A 528 1.18 -9.10 -14.02
CA SER A 528 1.52 -7.74 -13.58
C SER A 528 0.68 -7.27 -12.37
N LEU A 529 -0.48 -7.88 -12.17
CA LEU A 529 -1.42 -7.59 -11.09
C LEU A 529 -1.32 -8.58 -9.93
N GLN A 530 -0.49 -9.62 -10.01
CA GLN A 530 -0.34 -10.62 -8.95
C GLN A 530 0.90 -10.34 -8.07
N LEU A 531 1.01 -11.07 -6.96
CA LEU A 531 2.26 -11.14 -6.20
C LEU A 531 3.25 -12.07 -6.92
N LEU A 532 4.55 -11.78 -6.80
CA LEU A 532 5.59 -12.74 -7.17
C LEU A 532 5.91 -13.60 -5.93
N THR A 533 5.94 -14.93 -6.10
CA THR A 533 6.00 -15.92 -5.01
C THR A 533 7.10 -16.95 -5.15
#